data_AF-A0A5C3MDY1-F1
#
_entry.id   AF-A0A5C3MDY1-F1
#
_cell.length_a   1.000
_cell.length_b   1.000
_cell.length_c   1.000
_cell.angle_alpha   90.00
_cell.angle_beta   90.00
_cell.angle_gamma   90.00
#
_symmetry.space_group_name_H-M   'P 1'
#
loop_
_entity.id
_entity.type
_entity.pdbx_description
1 polymer ?
#
loop_
_entity_poly.entity_id
_entity_poly.type
_entity_poly.pdbx_seq_one_letter_code
_entity_poly.pdbx_strand_id
1 'polypeptide(L)'
;MAARLVLAVALSPLVLAFSHTIPVISWSSSSSIALDSLPSTLSNTIHSASLLESILSEEDVCNHDAIVLVQQPGLHASDLRTLSPNTHIARSLYSSPSARQFPYVPHGQWDISSLAEDVSSRCKSRMLKYAPGEGGITLEHGTKHVVCLDMPAIGHAGKNRKVAMKEHASVLGEELLALASVFPDHLIIIAGSSFPAHEKRQSPDADLPSRPVLDLSPSSPSSFGKTVYINANTTLPEGGILKRYQLLTPGLITVLLISFFVLVPVVMLGVSALASIQNPLRTDIPKGFSAQDKKNQ
;
A
#
# COMPACT_ATOMS: atom_id res chain seq x y z
N MET A 1 19.26 -12.19 -28.50
CA MET A 1 19.31 -12.38 -27.02
C MET A 1 19.28 -11.04 -26.27
N ALA A 2 19.98 -10.00 -26.73
CA ALA A 2 19.93 -8.65 -26.14
C ALA A 2 18.51 -8.04 -26.08
N ALA A 3 17.68 -8.24 -27.11
CA ALA A 3 16.32 -7.69 -27.17
C ALA A 3 15.37 -8.22 -26.06
N ARG A 4 15.59 -9.43 -25.54
CA ARG A 4 14.74 -10.01 -24.47
C ARG A 4 15.14 -9.53 -23.07
N LEU A 5 16.42 -9.24 -22.84
CA LEU A 5 16.92 -8.64 -21.60
C LEU A 5 16.53 -7.16 -21.47
N VAL A 6 16.51 -6.43 -22.60
CA VAL A 6 16.03 -5.04 -22.63
C VAL A 6 14.55 -4.94 -22.26
N LEU A 7 13.73 -5.91 -22.70
CA LEU A 7 12.29 -5.94 -22.38
C LEU A 7 12.02 -6.15 -20.88
N ALA A 8 12.82 -6.98 -20.19
CA ALA A 8 12.64 -7.24 -18.76
C ALA A 8 13.04 -6.04 -17.89
N VAL A 9 14.11 -5.32 -18.25
CA VAL A 9 14.52 -4.10 -17.56
C VAL A 9 13.50 -2.97 -17.79
N ALA A 10 12.92 -2.88 -18.99
CA ALA A 10 11.89 -1.88 -19.30
C ALA A 10 10.57 -2.07 -18.52
N LEU A 11 10.30 -3.27 -17.99
CA LEU A 11 9.10 -3.57 -17.20
C LEU A 11 9.29 -3.39 -15.69
N SER A 12 10.54 -3.27 -15.20
CA SER A 12 10.82 -3.03 -13.78
C SER A 12 10.21 -1.73 -13.19
N PRO A 13 10.10 -0.59 -13.91
CA PRO A 13 9.49 0.62 -13.33
C PRO A 13 7.96 0.54 -13.18
N LEU A 14 7.28 -0.41 -13.82
CA LEU A 14 5.81 -0.54 -13.73
C LEU A 14 5.34 -0.99 -12.34
N VAL A 15 6.20 -1.67 -11.56
CA VAL A 15 5.84 -2.17 -10.22
C VAL A 15 5.94 -1.08 -9.15
N LEU A 16 6.77 -0.06 -9.34
CA LEU A 16 6.97 1.02 -8.37
C LEU A 16 5.99 2.19 -8.51
N ALA A 17 5.28 2.29 -9.65
CA ALA A 17 4.41 3.42 -9.99
C ALA A 17 3.26 3.67 -9.01
N PHE A 18 2.87 2.68 -8.20
CA PHE A 18 1.70 2.78 -7.31
C PHE A 18 2.04 2.80 -5.81
N SER A 19 3.32 2.69 -5.44
CA SER A 19 3.75 2.55 -4.03
C SER A 19 3.48 3.78 -3.16
N HIS A 20 3.35 4.97 -3.78
CA HIS A 20 3.13 6.26 -3.11
C HIS A 20 1.83 6.93 -3.53
N THR A 21 0.77 6.12 -3.67
CA THR A 21 -0.56 6.61 -4.02
C THR A 21 -1.57 6.28 -2.94
N ILE A 22 -2.54 7.18 -2.76
CA ILE A 22 -3.66 7.03 -1.84
C ILE A 22 -4.97 7.13 -2.62
N PRO A 23 -5.99 6.36 -2.24
CA PRO A 23 -7.29 6.51 -2.86
C PRO A 23 -8.02 7.74 -2.29
N VAL A 24 -8.74 8.44 -3.15
CA VAL A 24 -9.72 9.45 -2.77
C VAL A 24 -11.05 9.05 -3.40
N ILE A 25 -12.09 8.93 -2.58
CA ILE A 25 -13.46 8.68 -3.03
C ILE A 25 -14.36 9.77 -2.47
N SER A 26 -15.29 10.25 -3.27
CA SER A 26 -16.24 11.27 -2.86
C SER A 26 -17.59 11.03 -3.50
N TRP A 27 -18.64 11.35 -2.76
CA TRP A 27 -20.00 11.30 -3.27
C TRP A 27 -20.87 12.30 -2.52
N SER A 28 -21.94 12.73 -3.17
CA SER A 28 -22.94 13.61 -2.58
C SER A 28 -24.31 12.93 -2.63
N SER A 29 -25.18 13.26 -1.68
CA SER A 29 -26.59 12.85 -1.71
C SER A 29 -27.41 13.67 -2.71
N SER A 30 -26.94 14.87 -3.06
CA SER A 30 -27.52 15.75 -4.08
C SER A 30 -26.55 15.94 -5.26
N SER A 31 -26.99 16.58 -6.35
CA SER A 31 -26.12 16.88 -7.48
C SER A 31 -25.09 17.94 -7.08
N SER A 32 -23.80 17.66 -7.30
CA SER A 32 -22.70 18.58 -6.98
C SER A 32 -21.86 18.86 -8.23
N ILE A 33 -21.75 20.15 -8.56
CA ILE A 33 -20.90 20.66 -9.63
C ILE A 33 -19.42 20.42 -9.29
N ALA A 34 -19.01 20.53 -8.02
CA ALA A 34 -17.66 20.21 -7.57
C ALA A 34 -17.26 18.77 -7.92
N LEU A 35 -18.20 17.82 -7.85
CA LEU A 35 -17.92 16.44 -8.20
C LEU A 35 -18.07 16.16 -9.70
N ASP A 36 -19.08 16.77 -10.34
CA ASP A 36 -19.40 16.48 -11.73
C ASP A 36 -18.42 17.13 -12.72
N SER A 37 -17.82 18.27 -12.35
CA SER A 37 -16.78 18.95 -13.14
C SER A 37 -15.43 18.23 -13.13
N LEU A 38 -15.20 17.33 -12.17
CA LEU A 38 -13.94 16.59 -12.08
C LEU A 38 -13.78 15.63 -13.26
N PRO A 39 -12.55 15.52 -13.81
CA PRO A 39 -12.27 14.57 -14.87
C PRO A 39 -12.44 13.14 -14.39
N SER A 40 -12.78 12.23 -15.30
CA SER A 40 -12.88 10.79 -15.00
C SER A 40 -11.53 10.16 -14.64
N THR A 41 -10.43 10.76 -15.07
CA THR A 41 -9.06 10.33 -14.79
C THR A 41 -8.17 11.51 -14.45
N LEU A 42 -7.34 11.38 -13.43
CA LEU A 42 -6.40 12.43 -13.03
C LEU A 42 -5.08 12.30 -13.79
N SER A 43 -4.47 13.45 -14.06
CA SER A 43 -3.06 13.52 -14.46
C SER A 43 -2.17 13.18 -13.27
N ASN A 44 -1.01 12.56 -13.53
CA ASN A 44 0.00 12.24 -12.51
C ASN A 44 0.59 13.48 -11.80
N THR A 45 0.30 14.68 -12.30
CA THR A 45 0.72 15.96 -11.71
C THR A 45 -0.21 16.46 -10.61
N ILE A 46 -1.42 15.91 -10.49
CA ILE A 46 -2.40 16.33 -9.49
C ILE A 46 -2.17 15.50 -8.23
N HIS A 47 -1.90 16.19 -7.12
CA HIS A 47 -1.71 15.58 -5.82
C HIS A 47 -3.03 15.55 -5.04
N SER A 48 -3.09 14.70 -4.01
CA SER A 48 -4.29 14.58 -3.16
C SER A 48 -4.69 15.91 -2.52
N ALA A 49 -3.72 16.71 -2.08
CA ALA A 49 -3.97 18.03 -1.49
C ALA A 49 -4.66 18.97 -2.48
N SER A 50 -4.09 19.15 -3.68
CA SER A 50 -4.66 20.01 -4.72
C SER A 50 -6.02 19.53 -5.22
N LEU A 51 -6.27 18.22 -5.20
CA LEU A 51 -7.57 17.67 -5.58
C LEU A 51 -8.62 18.02 -4.53
N LEU A 52 -8.32 17.79 -3.26
CA LEU A 52 -9.25 18.10 -2.18
C LEU A 52 -9.51 19.60 -2.08
N GLU A 53 -8.47 20.42 -2.23
CA GLU A 53 -8.60 21.87 -2.30
C GLU A 53 -9.45 22.30 -3.50
N SER A 54 -9.23 21.72 -4.68
CA SER A 54 -10.06 22.02 -5.87
C SER A 54 -11.54 21.69 -5.62
N ILE A 55 -11.85 20.52 -5.05
CA ILE A 55 -13.23 20.13 -4.72
C ILE A 55 -13.82 21.12 -3.72
N LEU A 56 -13.10 21.34 -2.62
CA LEU A 56 -13.58 22.14 -1.51
C LEU A 56 -13.52 23.64 -1.78
N SER A 57 -12.87 24.09 -2.84
CA SER A 57 -12.82 25.49 -3.27
C SER A 57 -14.03 25.92 -4.09
N GLU A 58 -14.82 24.97 -4.59
CA GLU A 58 -16.03 25.28 -5.37
C GLU A 58 -17.12 25.89 -4.48
N GLU A 59 -17.96 26.76 -5.04
CA GLU A 59 -19.01 27.47 -4.30
C GLU A 59 -20.18 26.55 -3.92
N ASP A 60 -20.46 25.54 -4.73
CA ASP A 60 -21.58 24.61 -4.53
C ASP A 60 -21.39 23.74 -3.27
N VAL A 61 -20.15 23.51 -2.85
CA VAL A 61 -19.82 22.78 -1.62
C VAL A 61 -20.47 23.42 -0.40
N CYS A 62 -20.55 24.74 -0.34
CA CYS A 62 -21.19 25.44 0.77
C CYS A 62 -22.72 25.33 0.76
N ASN A 63 -23.34 24.79 -0.29
CA ASN A 63 -24.78 24.59 -0.33
C ASN A 63 -25.23 23.38 0.49
N HIS A 64 -24.37 22.37 0.64
CA HIS A 64 -24.66 21.18 1.45
C HIS A 64 -24.86 21.53 2.94
N ASP A 65 -25.71 20.76 3.62
CA ASP A 65 -25.95 20.92 5.06
C ASP A 65 -24.82 20.30 5.89
N ALA A 66 -24.20 19.22 5.38
CA ALA A 66 -23.03 18.61 5.99
C ALA A 66 -21.94 18.29 4.97
N ILE A 67 -20.70 18.59 5.33
CA ILE A 67 -19.50 18.20 4.60
C ILE A 67 -18.70 17.27 5.51
N VAL A 68 -18.62 15.99 5.14
CA VAL A 68 -17.95 14.96 5.94
C VAL A 68 -16.62 14.61 5.29
N LEU A 69 -15.53 14.89 5.99
CA LEU A 69 -14.17 14.60 5.58
C LEU A 69 -13.64 13.44 6.43
N VAL A 70 -13.36 12.31 5.79
CA VAL A 70 -12.90 11.10 6.47
C VAL A 70 -11.44 10.85 6.13
N GLN A 71 -10.61 10.79 7.16
CA GLN A 71 -9.21 10.43 7.04
C GLN A 71 -9.01 8.97 7.45
N GLN A 72 -8.54 8.13 6.53
CA GLN A 72 -8.23 6.73 6.81
C GLN A 72 -6.73 6.44 6.59
N PRO A 73 -5.92 6.42 7.66
CA PRO A 73 -4.50 6.11 7.55
C PRO A 73 -4.27 4.69 7.02
N GLY A 74 -3.39 4.57 6.04
CA GLY A 74 -3.03 3.27 5.44
C GLY A 74 -4.05 2.68 4.47
N LEU A 75 -5.11 3.41 4.10
CA LEU A 75 -6.09 2.99 3.09
C LEU A 75 -5.44 2.86 1.71
N HIS A 76 -5.78 1.80 0.98
CA HIS A 76 -5.24 1.54 -0.36
C HIS A 76 -6.34 1.13 -1.35
N ALA A 77 -6.10 1.35 -2.64
CA ALA A 77 -7.05 1.01 -3.72
C ALA A 77 -7.52 -0.46 -3.68
N SER A 78 -6.64 -1.37 -3.27
CA SER A 78 -6.96 -2.79 -3.12
C SER A 78 -8.04 -3.06 -2.08
N ASP A 79 -8.11 -2.25 -1.02
CA ASP A 79 -9.08 -2.42 0.05
C ASP A 79 -10.48 -2.03 -0.43
N LEU A 80 -10.56 -0.89 -1.13
CA LEU A 80 -11.79 -0.43 -1.78
C LEU A 80 -12.28 -1.41 -2.84
N ARG A 81 -11.38 -1.98 -3.65
CA ARG A 81 -11.75 -2.97 -4.68
C ARG A 81 -12.24 -4.29 -4.10
N THR A 82 -11.82 -4.64 -2.89
CA THR A 82 -12.25 -5.87 -2.20
C THR A 82 -13.40 -5.65 -1.23
N LEU A 83 -13.91 -4.43 -1.15
CA LEU A 83 -15.05 -4.07 -0.33
C LEU A 83 -16.29 -4.81 -0.84
N SER A 84 -17.10 -5.33 0.08
CA SER A 84 -18.36 -5.98 -0.29
C SER A 84 -19.31 -4.94 -0.89
N PRO A 85 -20.02 -5.25 -1.99
CA PRO A 85 -21.02 -4.34 -2.56
C PRO A 85 -22.20 -4.07 -1.61
N ASN A 86 -22.34 -4.88 -0.56
CA ASN A 86 -23.40 -4.72 0.44
C ASN A 86 -23.05 -3.72 1.55
N THR A 87 -21.81 -3.21 1.59
CA THR A 87 -21.45 -2.18 2.57
C THR A 87 -22.13 -0.87 2.25
N HIS A 88 -22.36 -0.04 3.28
CA HIS A 88 -22.99 1.27 3.11
C HIS A 88 -22.20 2.14 2.13
N ILE A 89 -20.87 2.20 2.31
CA ILE A 89 -19.96 2.99 1.47
C ILE A 89 -20.08 2.61 -0.02
N ALA A 90 -20.02 1.30 -0.34
CA ALA A 90 -20.12 0.85 -1.73
C ALA A 90 -21.50 1.16 -2.34
N ARG A 91 -22.56 1.02 -1.54
CA ARG A 91 -23.93 1.34 -1.98
C ARG A 91 -24.08 2.83 -2.24
N SER A 92 -23.67 3.69 -1.30
CA SER A 92 -23.75 5.14 -1.43
C SER A 92 -23.00 5.64 -2.65
N LEU A 93 -21.75 5.19 -2.86
CA LEU A 93 -20.97 5.51 -4.05
C LEU A 93 -21.68 5.19 -5.37
N TYR A 94 -22.41 4.08 -5.43
CA TYR A 94 -23.11 3.66 -6.65
C TYR A 94 -24.48 4.33 -6.83
N SER A 95 -25.19 4.60 -5.74
CA SER A 95 -26.54 5.17 -5.78
C SER A 95 -26.59 6.70 -5.76
N SER A 96 -25.48 7.36 -5.42
CA SER A 96 -25.40 8.81 -5.32
C SER A 96 -25.53 9.50 -6.69
N PRO A 97 -26.23 10.65 -6.76
CA PRO A 97 -26.36 11.42 -8.00
C PRO A 97 -25.01 11.86 -8.58
N SER A 98 -24.10 12.31 -7.72
CA SER A 98 -22.75 12.72 -8.10
C SER A 98 -21.73 11.96 -7.24
N ALA A 99 -20.85 11.21 -7.89
CA ALA A 99 -19.80 10.42 -7.24
C ALA A 99 -18.53 10.39 -8.09
N ARG A 100 -17.38 10.37 -7.43
CA ARG A 100 -16.05 10.25 -8.06
C ARG A 100 -15.15 9.34 -7.26
N GLN A 101 -14.37 8.53 -7.97
CA GLN A 101 -13.36 7.68 -7.37
C GLN A 101 -12.02 7.88 -8.08
N PHE A 102 -10.98 8.07 -7.29
CA PHE A 102 -9.61 8.17 -7.76
C PHE A 102 -8.77 7.19 -6.96
N PRO A 103 -8.61 5.94 -7.45
CA PRO A 103 -7.92 4.89 -6.71
C PRO A 103 -6.44 5.18 -6.45
N TYR A 104 -5.80 5.94 -7.35
CA TYR A 104 -4.37 6.18 -7.34
C TYR A 104 -4.07 7.68 -7.47
N VAL A 105 -4.15 8.40 -6.35
CA VAL A 105 -3.75 9.81 -6.29
C VAL A 105 -2.35 9.91 -5.67
N PRO A 106 -1.38 10.56 -6.33
CA PRO A 106 -0.08 10.85 -5.74
C PRO A 106 -0.23 11.52 -4.37
N HIS A 107 0.46 10.96 -3.37
CA HIS A 107 0.39 11.47 -2.01
C HIS A 107 0.92 12.91 -1.95
N GLY A 108 0.04 13.86 -1.60
CA GLY A 108 0.43 15.19 -1.15
C GLY A 108 0.49 15.24 0.38
N GLN A 109 1.27 16.15 0.93
CA GLN A 109 1.13 16.51 2.34
C GLN A 109 -0.11 17.40 2.49
N TRP A 110 -1.06 16.97 3.31
CA TRP A 110 -2.24 17.75 3.66
C TRP A 110 -2.70 17.38 5.06
N ASP A 111 -3.23 18.38 5.77
CA ASP A 111 -3.92 18.18 7.04
C ASP A 111 -5.42 18.38 6.79
N ILE A 112 -6.21 17.37 7.12
CA ILE A 112 -7.66 17.43 6.99
C ILE A 112 -8.24 18.50 7.91
N SER A 113 -7.57 18.77 9.03
CA SER A 113 -8.02 19.71 10.06
C SER A 113 -7.94 21.15 9.56
N SER A 114 -6.82 21.53 8.94
CA SER A 114 -6.66 22.88 8.37
C SER A 114 -7.63 23.11 7.22
N LEU A 115 -7.80 22.11 6.36
CA LEU A 115 -8.71 22.18 5.23
C LEU A 115 -10.17 22.29 5.68
N ALA A 116 -10.54 21.56 6.73
CA ALA A 116 -11.86 21.66 7.34
C ALA A 116 -12.11 23.02 8.00
N GLU A 117 -11.10 23.61 8.63
CA GLU A 117 -11.18 24.94 9.24
C GLU A 117 -11.38 26.02 8.16
N ASP A 118 -10.64 25.92 7.05
CA ASP A 118 -10.79 26.80 5.90
C ASP A 118 -12.21 26.72 5.31
N VAL A 119 -12.72 25.51 5.10
CA VAL A 119 -14.09 25.30 4.59
C VAL A 119 -15.14 25.76 5.60
N SER A 120 -14.93 25.51 6.88
CA SER A 120 -15.83 25.91 7.96
C SER A 120 -15.97 27.43 8.04
N SER A 121 -14.84 28.14 8.00
CA SER A 121 -14.81 29.60 8.01
C SER A 121 -15.48 30.20 6.78
N ARG A 122 -15.23 29.62 5.61
CA ARG A 122 -15.79 30.08 4.32
C ARG A 122 -17.29 29.81 4.20
N CYS A 123 -17.74 28.61 4.55
CA CYS A 123 -19.15 28.23 4.46
C CYS A 123 -19.98 28.65 5.69
N LYS A 124 -19.38 29.32 6.68
CA LYS A 124 -20.01 29.70 7.96
C LYS A 124 -20.69 28.52 8.65
N SER A 125 -20.00 27.39 8.66
CA SER A 125 -20.48 26.13 9.22
C SER A 125 -19.71 25.79 10.49
N ARG A 126 -20.29 24.95 11.34
CA ARG A 126 -19.65 24.49 12.57
C ARG A 126 -18.70 23.33 12.27
N MET A 127 -17.44 23.46 12.64
CA MET A 127 -16.48 22.37 12.54
C MET A 127 -16.60 21.42 13.73
N LEU A 128 -16.64 20.12 13.46
CA LEU A 128 -16.60 19.03 14.43
C LEU A 128 -15.50 18.06 14.04
N LYS A 129 -14.74 17.56 15.00
CA LYS A 129 -13.69 16.55 14.78
C LYS A 129 -13.79 15.47 15.85
N TYR A 130 -13.89 14.21 15.43
CA TYR A 130 -14.01 13.08 16.34
C TYR A 130 -13.69 11.75 15.63
N ALA A 131 -13.50 10.68 16.41
CA ALA A 131 -13.38 9.32 15.87
C ALA A 131 -14.75 8.61 15.87
N PRO A 132 -15.10 7.82 14.84
CA PRO A 132 -16.36 7.08 14.83
C PRO A 132 -16.52 6.17 16.05
N GLY A 133 -17.71 6.21 16.67
CA GLY A 133 -18.00 5.51 17.93
C GLY A 133 -17.60 6.26 19.20
N GLU A 134 -16.98 7.43 19.10
CA GLU A 134 -16.76 8.33 20.23
C GLU A 134 -18.09 8.98 20.64
N GLY A 135 -18.55 8.75 21.86
CA GLY A 135 -19.80 9.34 22.35
C GLY A 135 -19.64 10.83 22.71
N GLY A 136 -20.72 11.60 22.56
CA GLY A 136 -20.77 12.99 23.04
C GLY A 136 -20.88 14.08 21.97
N ILE A 137 -21.04 13.71 20.70
CA ILE A 137 -21.27 14.69 19.62
C ILE A 137 -22.75 15.01 19.52
N THR A 138 -23.11 16.27 19.78
CA THR A 138 -24.46 16.79 19.52
C THR A 138 -24.51 17.39 18.13
N LEU A 139 -25.14 16.67 17.20
CA LEU A 139 -25.46 17.20 15.87
C LEU A 139 -26.72 18.06 16.00
N GLU A 140 -26.57 19.36 15.77
CA GLU A 140 -27.70 20.30 15.82
C GLU A 140 -28.42 20.32 14.47
N HIS A 141 -29.74 20.15 14.48
CA HIS A 141 -30.54 20.31 13.27
C HIS A 141 -30.59 21.77 12.85
N GLY A 142 -30.45 22.02 11.54
CA GLY A 142 -30.60 23.36 10.94
C GLY A 142 -29.35 24.23 10.95
N THR A 143 -28.24 23.77 11.52
CA THR A 143 -26.93 24.40 11.35
C THR A 143 -26.08 23.56 10.40
N LYS A 144 -25.27 24.24 9.57
CA LYS A 144 -24.36 23.58 8.63
C LYS A 144 -23.15 23.06 9.38
N HIS A 145 -22.68 21.87 9.02
CA HIS A 145 -21.56 21.22 9.70
C HIS A 145 -20.44 20.80 8.74
N VAL A 146 -19.21 20.96 9.19
CA VAL A 146 -18.03 20.32 8.59
C VAL A 146 -17.53 19.30 9.60
N VAL A 147 -17.62 18.02 9.26
CA VAL A 147 -17.32 16.91 10.15
C VAL A 147 -16.03 16.24 9.70
N CYS A 148 -15.02 16.22 10.56
CA CYS A 148 -13.77 15.48 10.36
C CYS A 148 -13.81 14.17 11.14
N LEU A 149 -13.78 13.05 10.42
CA LEU A 149 -13.74 11.71 10.99
C LEU A 149 -12.32 11.15 10.89
N ASP A 150 -11.70 10.94 12.05
CA ASP A 150 -10.38 10.31 12.15
C ASP A 150 -10.56 8.81 12.33
N MET A 151 -10.24 8.03 11.29
CA MET A 151 -10.33 6.58 11.35
C MET A 151 -9.04 5.95 11.89
N PRO A 152 -9.14 4.81 12.59
CA PRO A 152 -7.97 4.04 12.99
C PRO A 152 -7.15 3.56 11.78
N ALA A 153 -5.83 3.48 11.99
CA ALA A 153 -4.90 3.09 10.93
C ALA A 153 -5.10 1.62 10.50
N ILE A 154 -5.03 1.38 9.20
CA ILE A 154 -5.10 0.03 8.64
C ILE A 154 -3.69 -0.51 8.51
N GLY A 155 -3.34 -1.48 9.34
CA GLY A 155 -2.02 -2.13 9.34
C GLY A 155 -1.59 -2.71 7.98
N HIS A 156 -0.31 -3.05 7.90
CA HIS A 156 0.28 -3.53 6.65
C HIS A 156 -0.08 -4.98 6.34
N ALA A 157 -0.59 -5.18 5.10
CA ALA A 157 -0.74 -6.43 4.35
C ALA A 157 -1.46 -7.63 5.03
N GLY A 158 -1.83 -8.62 4.21
CA GLY A 158 -2.31 -9.91 4.66
C GLY A 158 -3.79 -9.98 5.06
N LYS A 159 -4.16 -11.07 5.75
CA LYS A 159 -5.55 -11.36 6.15
C LYS A 159 -6.08 -10.38 7.19
N ASN A 160 -5.21 -9.92 8.10
CA ASN A 160 -5.57 -8.99 9.17
C ASN A 160 -6.03 -7.65 8.59
N ARG A 161 -5.38 -7.18 7.52
CA ARG A 161 -5.81 -5.97 6.78
C ARG A 161 -7.24 -6.07 6.26
N LYS A 162 -7.62 -7.21 5.67
CA LYS A 162 -8.97 -7.41 5.15
C LYS A 162 -10.02 -7.44 6.27
N VAL A 163 -9.68 -8.04 7.41
CA VAL A 163 -10.55 -8.06 8.60
C VAL A 163 -10.72 -6.65 9.15
N ALA A 164 -9.62 -5.92 9.36
CA ALA A 164 -9.64 -4.54 9.83
C ALA A 164 -10.46 -3.62 8.90
N MET A 165 -10.25 -3.71 7.57
CA MET A 165 -11.04 -2.92 6.62
C MET A 165 -12.53 -3.25 6.70
N LYS A 166 -12.91 -4.52 6.87
CA LYS A 166 -14.31 -4.92 6.99
C LYS A 166 -14.95 -4.33 8.25
N GLU A 167 -14.23 -4.35 9.36
CA GLU A 167 -14.68 -3.77 10.63
C GLU A 167 -14.80 -2.25 10.53
N HIS A 168 -13.75 -1.57 10.04
CA HIS A 168 -13.73 -0.12 9.84
C HIS A 168 -14.84 0.33 8.89
N ALA A 169 -15.09 -0.40 7.79
CA ALA A 169 -16.18 -0.09 6.88
C ALA A 169 -17.58 -0.27 7.49
N SER A 170 -17.72 -1.18 8.47
CA SER A 170 -18.98 -1.37 9.19
C SER A 170 -19.23 -0.19 10.13
N VAL A 171 -18.24 0.15 10.97
CA VAL A 171 -18.32 1.26 11.93
C VAL A 171 -18.53 2.59 11.21
N LEU A 172 -17.74 2.87 10.18
CA LEU A 172 -17.90 4.07 9.36
C LEU A 172 -19.26 4.08 8.64
N GLY A 173 -19.75 2.92 8.20
CA GLY A 173 -21.04 2.80 7.54
C GLY A 173 -22.21 3.18 8.46
N GLU A 174 -22.17 2.75 9.73
CA GLU A 174 -23.17 3.11 10.74
C GLU A 174 -23.13 4.60 11.07
N GLU A 175 -21.92 5.16 11.23
CA GLU A 175 -21.74 6.60 11.50
C GLU A 175 -22.27 7.47 10.35
N LEU A 176 -21.92 7.13 9.11
CA LEU A 176 -22.40 7.84 7.92
C LEU A 176 -23.92 7.73 7.75
N LEU A 177 -24.53 6.61 8.17
CA LEU A 177 -25.98 6.46 8.16
C LEU A 177 -26.63 7.36 9.22
N ALA A 178 -26.05 7.45 10.42
CA ALA A 178 -26.51 8.37 11.45
C ALA A 178 -26.42 9.82 10.97
N LEU A 179 -25.31 10.22 10.35
CA LEU A 179 -25.12 11.55 9.76
C LEU A 179 -26.13 11.83 8.64
N ALA A 180 -26.33 10.88 7.72
CA ALA A 180 -27.30 11.03 6.63
C ALA A 180 -28.76 11.14 7.12
N SER A 181 -29.07 10.59 8.29
CA SER A 181 -30.41 10.74 8.91
C SER A 181 -30.66 12.15 9.45
N VAL A 182 -29.60 12.85 9.86
CA VAL A 182 -29.65 14.23 10.38
C VAL A 182 -29.54 15.24 9.24
N PHE A 183 -28.66 14.97 8.28
CA PHE A 183 -28.34 15.85 7.14
C PHE A 183 -28.66 15.15 5.82
N PRO A 184 -29.86 15.35 5.26
CA PRO A 184 -30.25 14.70 4.01
C PRO A 184 -29.42 15.19 2.81
N ASP A 185 -28.99 16.45 2.81
CA ASP A 185 -28.08 17.02 1.82
C ASP A 185 -26.64 17.05 2.37
N HIS A 186 -25.81 16.09 1.95
CA HIS A 186 -24.45 15.94 2.46
C HIS A 186 -23.46 15.55 1.37
N LEU A 187 -22.24 16.05 1.52
CA LEU A 187 -21.06 15.68 0.74
C LEU A 187 -20.11 14.87 1.61
N ILE A 188 -19.73 13.68 1.17
CA ILE A 188 -18.78 12.81 1.86
C ILE A 188 -17.53 12.68 1.01
N ILE A 189 -16.36 12.88 1.63
CA ILE A 189 -15.05 12.69 1.01
C ILE A 189 -14.22 11.79 1.93
N ILE A 190 -13.79 10.64 1.41
CA ILE A 190 -12.89 9.71 2.11
C ILE A 190 -11.54 9.72 1.39
N ALA A 191 -10.49 10.00 2.13
CA ALA A 191 -9.13 10.00 1.61
C ALA A 191 -8.20 9.15 2.48
N GLY A 192 -7.28 8.44 1.81
CA GLY A 192 -6.18 7.79 2.49
C GLY A 192 -5.20 8.82 3.06
N SER A 193 -4.54 8.49 4.18
CA SER A 193 -3.43 9.28 4.70
C SER A 193 -2.22 8.41 5.03
N SER A 194 -1.08 9.05 5.21
CA SER A 194 0.14 8.40 5.66
C SER A 194 0.04 8.01 7.13
N PHE A 195 0.73 6.94 7.52
CA PHE A 195 0.80 6.54 8.93
C PHE A 195 1.48 7.63 9.75
N PRO A 196 0.97 7.97 10.94
CA PRO A 196 1.70 8.81 11.87
C PRO A 196 3.07 8.16 12.16
N ALA A 197 4.14 8.94 12.00
CA ALA A 197 5.53 8.44 11.97
C ALA A 197 5.98 7.70 13.26
N HIS A 198 5.18 7.76 14.33
CA HIS A 198 5.48 7.16 15.63
C HIS A 198 5.09 5.67 15.75
N GLU A 199 4.23 5.12 14.89
CA GLU A 199 3.84 3.71 14.98
C GLU A 199 4.94 2.73 14.52
N LYS A 200 5.86 3.19 13.67
CA LYS A 200 6.98 2.36 13.16
C LYS A 200 7.93 1.86 14.25
N ARG A 201 7.88 2.42 15.46
CA ARG A 201 8.75 2.02 16.59
C ARG A 201 8.07 1.16 17.64
N GLN A 202 6.75 0.96 17.56
CA GLN A 202 5.99 0.30 18.63
C GLN A 202 5.09 -0.85 18.15
N SER A 203 5.06 -1.19 16.86
CA SER A 203 4.42 -2.45 16.45
C SER A 203 5.15 -3.62 17.14
N PRO A 204 4.46 -4.43 17.96
CA PRO A 204 4.99 -5.73 18.30
C PRO A 204 5.00 -6.52 16.99
N ASP A 205 6.18 -6.71 16.41
CA ASP A 205 6.39 -7.74 15.41
C ASP A 205 6.05 -9.07 16.09
N ALA A 206 4.78 -9.48 15.98
CA ALA A 206 4.28 -10.72 16.56
C ALA A 206 4.82 -11.97 15.83
N ASP A 207 5.71 -11.81 14.84
CA ASP A 207 6.19 -12.89 13.98
C ASP A 207 7.73 -12.96 13.83
N LEU A 208 8.52 -12.40 14.76
CA LEU A 208 9.97 -12.65 14.81
C LEU A 208 10.32 -13.66 15.92
N PRO A 209 10.98 -14.80 15.63
CA PRO A 209 11.57 -15.63 16.67
C PRO A 209 12.65 -14.82 17.39
N SER A 210 12.57 -14.85 18.71
CA SER A 210 13.33 -14.08 19.69
C SER A 210 14.81 -13.94 19.30
N ARG A 211 15.27 -12.71 19.07
CA ARG A 211 16.70 -12.41 19.23
C ARG A 211 17.08 -12.69 20.69
N PRO A 212 18.19 -13.38 20.98
CA PRO A 212 18.68 -13.48 22.34
C PRO A 212 19.10 -12.08 22.80
N VAL A 213 18.35 -11.52 23.74
CA VAL A 213 18.78 -10.32 24.47
C VAL A 213 19.95 -10.75 25.35
N LEU A 214 21.15 -10.23 25.07
CA LEU A 214 22.27 -10.31 25.98
C LEU A 214 21.96 -9.37 27.15
N ASP A 215 21.50 -9.93 28.25
CA ASP A 215 21.32 -9.19 29.51
C ASP A 215 22.69 -9.04 30.20
N LEU A 216 23.27 -7.85 30.09
CA LEU A 216 24.48 -7.44 30.81
C LEU A 216 24.08 -6.39 31.85
N SER A 217 23.43 -6.83 32.92
CA SER A 217 23.18 -6.02 34.10
C SER A 217 23.60 -6.79 35.37
N PRO A 218 24.58 -6.32 36.16
CA PRO A 218 25.04 -7.02 37.35
C PRO A 218 24.27 -6.58 38.61
N SER A 219 23.96 -7.56 39.48
CA SER A 219 23.62 -7.47 40.93
C SER A 219 22.26 -6.83 41.29
N SER A 220 21.39 -7.35 42.17
CA SER A 220 21.54 -8.25 43.32
C SER A 220 20.15 -8.77 43.83
N PRO A 221 20.07 -9.68 44.82
CA PRO A 221 19.07 -10.77 44.90
C PRO A 221 17.98 -10.61 45.98
N SER A 222 16.84 -11.31 45.80
CA SER A 222 16.07 -12.11 46.81
C SER A 222 14.61 -12.30 46.33
N SER A 223 14.14 -13.53 46.08
CA SER A 223 13.27 -14.34 46.98
C SER A 223 12.15 -14.95 46.12
N PHE A 224 12.38 -16.10 45.47
CA PHE A 224 11.87 -17.42 45.86
C PHE A 224 10.35 -17.51 46.11
N GLY A 225 9.64 -18.19 45.21
CA GLY A 225 8.45 -18.99 45.56
C GLY A 225 7.07 -18.44 45.19
N LYS A 226 6.71 -18.41 43.89
CA LYS A 226 5.30 -18.61 43.49
C LYS A 226 5.20 -19.26 42.11
N THR A 227 5.14 -20.58 42.11
CA THR A 227 4.76 -21.40 40.94
C THR A 227 3.30 -21.10 40.56
N VAL A 228 3.11 -20.31 39.52
CA VAL A 228 1.83 -20.21 38.81
C VAL A 228 1.84 -21.27 37.72
N TYR A 229 1.01 -22.29 37.87
CA TYR A 229 0.65 -23.18 36.77
C TYR A 229 -0.14 -22.37 35.73
N ILE A 230 0.49 -22.05 34.60
CA ILE A 230 -0.23 -21.64 33.39
C ILE A 230 -0.47 -22.91 32.58
N ASN A 231 -1.73 -23.33 32.56
CA ASN A 231 -2.22 -24.39 31.69
C ASN A 231 -2.00 -23.96 30.23
N ALA A 232 -0.99 -24.53 29.58
CA ALA A 232 -0.78 -24.41 28.16
C ALA A 232 -1.81 -25.27 27.41
N ASN A 233 -2.98 -24.71 27.11
CA ASN A 233 -3.84 -25.23 26.05
C ASN A 233 -3.25 -24.81 24.69
N THR A 234 -2.21 -25.51 24.25
CA THR A 234 -1.63 -25.38 22.91
C THR A 234 -2.34 -26.33 21.95
N THR A 235 -3.44 -25.88 21.35
CA THR A 235 -3.96 -26.52 20.14
C THR A 235 -3.05 -26.14 18.97
N LEU A 236 -1.96 -26.87 18.81
CA LEU A 236 -1.08 -26.81 17.63
C LEU A 236 -1.90 -27.10 16.36
N PRO A 237 -1.85 -26.26 15.31
CA PRO A 237 -2.41 -26.64 14.02
C PRO A 237 -1.53 -27.72 13.39
N GLU A 238 -2.14 -28.86 13.12
CA GLU A 238 -1.55 -30.03 12.49
C GLU A 238 -1.23 -29.72 11.01
N GLY A 239 0.05 -29.79 10.65
CA GLY A 239 0.50 -29.49 9.30
C GLY A 239 2.02 -29.46 9.16
N GLY A 240 2.52 -30.02 8.05
CA GLY A 240 3.96 -30.19 7.77
C GLY A 240 4.77 -28.89 7.70
N ILE A 241 6.08 -29.03 7.89
CA ILE A 241 7.09 -27.95 7.99
C ILE A 241 6.99 -26.89 6.88
N LEU A 242 6.56 -27.26 5.68
CA LEU A 242 6.40 -26.34 4.53
C LEU A 242 5.20 -25.40 4.63
N LYS A 243 4.28 -25.63 5.58
CA LYS A 243 3.15 -24.72 5.85
C LYS A 243 3.49 -23.66 6.89
N ARG A 244 4.53 -23.90 7.70
CA ARG A 244 4.95 -23.03 8.81
C ARG A 244 6.06 -22.07 8.41
N TYR A 245 6.83 -22.41 7.38
CA TYR A 245 7.88 -21.56 6.82
C TYR A 245 7.63 -21.38 5.32
N GLN A 246 7.44 -20.14 4.89
CA GLN A 246 7.27 -19.76 3.50
C GLN A 246 8.62 -19.79 2.76
N LEU A 247 9.34 -20.92 2.86
CA LEU A 247 10.67 -21.16 2.30
C LEU A 247 10.66 -21.06 0.76
N LEU A 248 9.53 -21.38 0.12
CA LEU A 248 9.30 -21.20 -1.30
C LEU A 248 8.28 -20.08 -1.52
N THR A 249 8.73 -18.83 -1.37
CA THR A 249 7.96 -17.69 -1.88
C THR A 249 7.95 -17.73 -3.40
N PRO A 250 6.84 -17.32 -4.06
CA PRO A 250 6.77 -17.29 -5.52
C PRO A 250 7.94 -16.55 -6.18
N GLY A 251 8.46 -15.49 -5.53
CA GLY A 251 9.66 -14.77 -5.99
C GLY A 251 10.95 -15.59 -5.91
N LEU A 252 11.13 -16.42 -4.87
CA LEU A 252 12.31 -17.28 -4.76
C LEU A 252 12.29 -18.38 -5.83
N ILE A 253 11.11 -18.94 -6.12
CA ILE A 253 10.93 -19.93 -7.19
C ILE A 253 11.25 -19.33 -8.56
N THR A 254 10.75 -18.12 -8.86
CA THR A 254 11.01 -17.47 -10.15
C THR A 254 12.49 -17.10 -10.32
N VAL A 255 13.14 -16.61 -9.26
CA VAL A 255 14.59 -16.32 -9.29
C VAL A 255 15.40 -17.60 -9.49
N LEU A 256 15.05 -18.69 -8.80
CA LEU A 256 15.74 -19.97 -8.95
C LEU A 256 15.56 -20.54 -10.36
N LEU A 257 14.36 -20.45 -10.93
CA LEU A 257 14.08 -20.91 -12.29
C LEU A 257 14.85 -20.09 -13.33
N ILE A 258 14.85 -18.76 -13.22
CA ILE A 258 15.61 -17.90 -14.13
C ILE A 258 17.12 -18.17 -14.00
N SER A 259 17.63 -18.31 -12.78
CA SER A 259 19.05 -18.60 -12.54
C SER A 259 19.45 -19.95 -13.16
N PHE A 260 18.74 -21.03 -12.86
CA PHE A 260 19.12 -22.37 -13.34
C PHE A 260 18.85 -22.61 -14.82
N PHE A 261 17.76 -22.10 -15.37
CA PHE A 261 17.35 -22.41 -16.75
C PHE A 261 17.76 -21.34 -17.77
N VAL A 262 18.13 -20.14 -17.33
CA VAL A 262 18.58 -19.07 -18.24
C VAL A 262 20.03 -18.71 -17.99
N LEU A 263 20.41 -18.38 -16.75
CA LEU A 263 21.76 -17.89 -16.47
C LEU A 263 22.82 -19.00 -16.61
N VAL A 264 22.59 -20.16 -16.00
CA VAL A 264 23.55 -21.28 -16.02
C VAL A 264 23.83 -21.79 -17.44
N PRO A 265 22.85 -22.04 -18.31
CA PRO A 265 23.11 -22.49 -19.68
C PRO A 265 23.86 -21.46 -20.52
N VAL A 266 23.57 -20.17 -20.34
CA VAL A 266 24.27 -19.08 -21.05
C VAL A 266 25.74 -19.02 -20.62
N VAL A 267 26.01 -19.13 -19.33
CA VAL A 267 27.39 -19.18 -18.80
C VAL A 267 28.12 -20.42 -19.32
N MET A 268 27.48 -21.59 -19.29
CA MET A 268 28.06 -22.83 -19.82
C MET A 268 28.41 -22.72 -21.29
N LEU A 269 27.52 -22.16 -22.13
CA LEU A 269 27.81 -21.89 -23.53
C LEU A 269 28.97 -20.91 -23.71
N GLY A 270 29.05 -19.87 -22.89
CA GLY A 270 30.17 -18.94 -22.89
C GLY A 270 31.50 -19.63 -22.56
N VAL A 271 31.53 -20.45 -21.51
CA VAL A 271 32.72 -21.22 -21.11
C VAL A 271 33.14 -22.20 -22.21
N SER A 272 32.18 -22.92 -22.83
CA SER A 272 32.49 -23.81 -23.96
C SER A 272 33.05 -23.07 -25.17
N ALA A 273 32.56 -21.87 -25.46
CA ALA A 273 33.08 -21.03 -26.55
C ALA A 273 34.50 -20.54 -26.26
N LEU A 274 34.77 -20.09 -25.02
CA LEU A 274 36.11 -19.68 -24.57
C LEU A 274 37.10 -20.86 -24.58
N ALA A 275 36.67 -22.04 -24.14
CA ALA A 275 37.49 -23.26 -24.16
C ALA A 275 37.76 -23.78 -25.58
N SER A 276 36.93 -23.42 -26.56
CA SER A 276 37.12 -23.81 -27.96
C SER A 276 38.19 -23.00 -28.70
N ILE A 277 38.71 -21.93 -28.09
CA ILE A 277 39.80 -21.14 -28.70
C ILE A 277 41.09 -21.96 -28.60
N GLN A 278 41.39 -22.70 -29.65
CA GLN A 278 42.67 -23.36 -29.80
C GLN A 278 43.71 -22.33 -30.26
N ASN A 279 44.78 -22.17 -29.49
CA ASN A 279 45.91 -21.35 -29.91
C ASN A 279 46.68 -22.11 -31.01
N PRO A 280 46.84 -21.57 -32.23
CA PRO A 280 47.57 -22.27 -33.28
C PRO A 280 49.06 -22.33 -32.93
N LEU A 281 49.49 -23.45 -32.36
CA LEU A 281 50.91 -23.80 -32.21
C LEU A 281 51.48 -24.19 -33.58
N ARG A 282 51.79 -23.22 -34.45
CA ARG A 282 52.70 -23.46 -35.59
C ARG A 282 53.38 -22.21 -36.15
N THR A 283 54.36 -21.73 -35.40
CA THR A 283 55.58 -21.09 -35.91
C THR A 283 56.67 -21.61 -34.97
N ASP A 284 57.34 -22.73 -35.22
CA ASP A 284 58.36 -22.88 -36.24
C ASP A 284 58.61 -24.37 -36.51
N ILE A 285 58.62 -24.76 -37.78
CA ILE A 285 59.31 -25.97 -38.22
C ILE A 285 60.73 -25.51 -38.57
N PRO A 286 61.78 -25.89 -37.83
CA PRO A 286 63.13 -25.70 -38.34
C PRO A 286 63.23 -26.53 -39.62
N LYS A 287 63.50 -25.86 -40.75
CA LYS A 287 63.77 -26.49 -42.04
C LYS A 287 64.82 -27.59 -41.82
N GLY A 288 64.39 -28.84 -41.89
CA GLY A 288 65.28 -29.99 -41.97
C GLY A 288 66.17 -29.84 -43.20
N PHE A 289 67.46 -30.04 -42.98
CA PHE A 289 68.52 -30.06 -43.98
C PHE A 289 68.14 -30.97 -45.16
N SER A 290 67.87 -30.39 -46.34
CA SER A 290 67.64 -31.14 -47.58
C SER A 290 68.98 -31.51 -48.20
N ALA A 291 69.37 -32.78 -48.08
CA ALA A 291 70.65 -33.31 -48.59
C ALA A 291 70.61 -33.67 -50.09
N GLN A 292 69.77 -33.03 -50.89
CA GLN A 292 69.58 -33.38 -52.31
C GLN A 292 70.26 -32.44 -53.32
N ASP A 293 70.87 -31.35 -52.88
CA ASP A 293 71.53 -30.36 -53.77
C ASP A 293 73.03 -30.62 -54.04
N LYS A 294 73.58 -31.80 -53.70
CA LYS A 294 75.04 -32.06 -53.84
C LYS A 294 75.48 -33.15 -54.81
N LYS A 295 74.66 -33.56 -55.77
CA LYS A 295 75.13 -34.43 -56.88
C LYS A 295 74.38 -34.12 -58.17
N ASN A 296 74.92 -33.18 -58.95
CA ASN A 296 74.98 -33.18 -60.42
C ASN A 296 75.82 -31.96 -60.88
N GLN A 297 77.05 -31.90 -60.38
CA GLN A 297 78.20 -31.30 -61.05
C GLN A 297 79.21 -32.42 -61.28
#